data_AF-A0A9E2F8K7-F1
#
_entry.id   AF-A0A9E2F8K7-F1
#
_cell.length_a   1.000
_cell.length_b   1.000
_cell.length_c   1.000
_cell.angle_alpha   90.00
_cell.angle_beta   90.00
_cell.angle_gamma   90.00
#
_symmetry.space_group_name_H-M   'P 1'
#
loop_
_entity.id
_entity.type
_entity.pdbx_description
1 polymer ?
#
loop_
_entity_poly.entity_id
_entity_poly.type
_entity_poly.pdbx_seq_one_letter_code
_entity_poly.pdbx_strand_id
1 'polypeptide(L)'
;MKRADFIHLVRLSEHASADNSRAYRRSVAVFAAVGYFWVLGCLALALALLAGTVNAIGQGEFKAGYIWLLVAAAGLLWTSSRALWCRLDAPQGVALSPAEAPALFEALEQIRRKIKGPPLHHVLLDSSFNASISQLPRYGLFGGAVNYLTIGLPLLLALDRPRFLAVMAHEYGHLRSDHGQFAAWIYRTRLSWTRLEQGLRHDEGPAAVATQAFLRWYFPRFLARTFALARQDEYEADRIAGQLLGKEVAAAALTEIAIKGVWISRKFWPLHWRIAATHAVPVGPFSAMRTLLTTPLPEDFARETLHQTLGEISDADDTHPVLRDRLQALEVSQHLPVWSSRPALDLLGASSAKWLNHFDRQWCQDNASGWTQHHAYLGRVRARIDQLAASMEHNNADEMVELGDLRRRLDPDAEVNDCYEQALRITPTHAGGLRGLAQCLKGTDPPRHLDCLDQLFDHSVANRWWACQAAVSLLEQPATDGTLHEPGLRLWRARLKQAEEAEGRAWAELTQTPFFQSITRHDLNDFEAGEFQSDMARCKPVARAWLVRKTLREFSCRRCYLLFVELPGMEDDDRHHLCRSLERTLDLPGPVLVLWAGQSPALADIQNKAFNPLFVRPLN
;
A
#
# COMPACT_ATOMS: atom_id res chain seq x y z
N MET A 1 -3.48 21.60 12.63
CA MET A 1 -3.84 22.35 11.40
C MET A 1 -5.04 21.65 10.77
N LYS A 2 -6.04 22.35 10.23
CA LYS A 2 -7.17 21.67 9.58
C LYS A 2 -6.71 21.09 8.24
N ARG A 3 -7.31 19.98 7.78
CA ARG A 3 -6.95 19.32 6.50
C ARG A 3 -7.05 20.25 5.30
N ALA A 4 -8.07 21.12 5.26
CA ALA A 4 -8.23 22.11 4.20
C ALA A 4 -7.05 23.10 4.13
N ASP A 5 -6.54 23.57 5.27
CA ASP A 5 -5.39 24.48 5.32
C ASP A 5 -4.11 23.79 4.81
N PHE A 6 -3.94 22.50 5.12
CA PHE A 6 -2.83 21.70 4.62
C PHE A 6 -2.87 21.53 3.10
N ILE A 7 -4.02 21.15 2.56
CA ILE A 7 -4.21 21.01 1.10
C ILE A 7 -3.93 22.34 0.41
N HIS A 8 -4.41 23.45 0.97
CA HIS A 8 -4.15 24.78 0.43
C HIS A 8 -2.65 25.12 0.43
N LEU A 9 -1.94 24.83 1.53
CA LEU A 9 -0.50 25.03 1.62
C LEU A 9 0.30 24.16 0.63
N VAL A 10 -0.13 22.93 0.38
CA VAL A 10 0.48 22.04 -0.63
C VAL A 10 0.30 22.65 -2.02
N ARG A 11 -0.91 23.08 -2.40
CA ARG A 11 -1.15 23.71 -3.71
C ARG A 11 -0.35 24.99 -3.93
N LEU A 12 -0.32 25.87 -2.93
CA LEU A 12 0.51 27.09 -2.98
C LEU A 12 2.00 26.74 -3.12
N SER A 13 2.43 25.69 -2.43
CA SER A 13 3.80 25.18 -2.50
C SER A 13 4.13 24.60 -3.88
N GLU A 14 3.20 23.89 -4.50
CA GLU A 14 3.35 23.36 -5.86
C GLU A 14 3.47 24.46 -6.90
N HIS A 15 2.61 25.48 -6.84
CA HIS A 15 2.70 26.66 -7.71
C HIS A 15 4.05 27.37 -7.54
N ALA A 16 4.45 27.66 -6.30
CA ALA A 16 5.73 28.32 -6.03
C ALA A 16 6.95 27.49 -6.47
N SER A 17 6.88 26.16 -6.35
CA SER A 17 7.92 25.23 -6.80
C SER A 17 8.00 25.16 -8.34
N ALA A 18 6.84 25.19 -9.01
CA ALA A 18 6.75 25.21 -10.47
C ALA A 18 7.26 26.53 -11.07
N ASP A 19 6.91 27.67 -10.47
CA ASP A 19 7.32 29.00 -10.94
C ASP A 19 8.83 29.21 -10.83
N ASN A 20 9.42 28.87 -9.66
CA ASN A 20 10.85 29.01 -9.45
C ASN A 20 11.39 27.96 -8.46
N SER A 21 11.67 26.77 -9.00
CA SER A 21 12.17 25.62 -8.23
C SER A 21 13.41 25.96 -7.39
N ARG A 22 14.36 26.76 -7.91
CA ARG A 22 15.59 27.11 -7.16
C ARG A 22 15.30 28.01 -5.95
N ALA A 23 14.48 29.03 -6.13
CA ALA A 23 14.08 29.92 -5.03
C ALA A 23 13.24 29.15 -3.99
N TYR A 24 12.34 28.29 -4.47
CA TYR A 24 11.50 27.46 -3.61
C TYR A 24 12.33 26.48 -2.76
N ARG A 25 13.29 25.77 -3.36
CA ARG A 25 14.23 24.88 -2.63
C ARG A 25 15.01 25.64 -1.54
N ARG A 26 15.46 26.86 -1.81
CA ARG A 26 16.11 27.71 -0.79
C ARG A 26 15.16 28.06 0.35
N SER A 27 13.91 28.40 0.05
CA SER A 27 12.87 28.64 1.05
C SER A 27 12.62 27.39 1.92
N VAL A 28 12.55 26.20 1.30
CA VAL A 28 12.46 24.92 2.01
C VAL A 28 13.67 24.69 2.90
N ALA A 29 14.89 24.97 2.42
CA ALA A 29 16.13 24.82 3.21
C ALA A 29 16.15 25.75 4.43
N VAL A 30 15.79 27.02 4.25
CA VAL A 30 15.67 28.01 5.34
C VAL A 30 14.62 27.55 6.34
N PHE A 31 13.49 27.03 5.88
CA PHE A 31 12.46 26.52 6.78
C PHE A 31 12.87 25.22 7.49
N ALA A 32 13.61 24.33 6.82
CA ALA A 32 14.22 23.16 7.44
C ALA A 32 15.17 23.58 8.58
N ALA A 33 15.95 24.65 8.37
CA ALA A 33 16.86 25.19 9.38
C ALA A 33 16.15 25.67 10.66
N VAL A 34 14.90 26.15 10.57
CA VAL A 34 14.09 26.52 11.76
C VAL A 34 13.94 25.35 12.73
N GLY A 35 13.71 24.14 12.20
CA GLY A 35 13.66 22.93 13.02
C GLY A 35 15.01 22.66 13.69
N TYR A 36 16.11 22.73 12.93
CA TYR A 36 17.45 22.56 13.51
C TYR A 36 17.79 23.59 14.59
N PHE A 37 17.40 24.85 14.40
CA PHE A 37 17.57 25.90 15.41
C PHE A 37 16.80 25.60 16.70
N TRP A 38 15.60 25.00 16.62
CA TRP A 38 14.87 24.56 17.80
C TRP A 38 15.67 23.51 18.59
N VAL A 39 16.15 22.45 17.92
CA VAL A 39 16.93 21.38 18.57
C VAL A 39 18.25 21.91 19.14
N LEU A 40 18.97 22.76 18.39
CA LEU A 40 20.19 23.40 18.88
C LEU A 40 19.92 24.34 20.06
N GLY A 41 18.79 25.05 20.05
CA GLY A 41 18.35 25.89 21.16
C GLY A 41 18.06 25.07 22.42
N CYS A 42 17.35 23.93 22.29
CA CYS A 42 17.14 22.99 23.38
C CYS A 42 18.46 22.42 23.92
N LEU A 43 19.40 22.07 23.05
CA LEU A 43 20.72 21.60 23.44
C LEU A 43 21.52 22.67 24.21
N ALA A 44 21.54 23.90 23.69
CA ALA A 44 22.22 25.03 24.34
C ALA A 44 21.60 25.35 25.72
N LEU A 45 20.28 25.32 25.81
CA LEU A 45 19.55 25.48 27.08
C LEU A 45 19.91 24.37 28.07
N ALA A 46 19.92 23.11 27.63
CA ALA A 46 20.30 21.98 28.48
C ALA A 46 21.73 22.12 29.03
N LEU A 47 22.68 22.51 28.18
CA LEU A 47 24.07 22.76 28.58
C LEU A 47 24.19 23.93 29.56
N ALA A 48 23.46 25.03 29.33
CA ALA A 48 23.44 26.18 30.23
C ALA A 48 22.86 25.82 31.60
N LEU A 49 21.78 25.02 31.64
CA LEU A 49 21.18 24.53 32.89
C LEU A 49 22.14 23.60 33.64
N LEU A 50 22.81 22.67 32.95
CA LEU A 50 23.82 21.80 33.56
C LEU A 50 24.98 22.60 34.14
N ALA A 51 25.58 23.50 33.35
CA ALA A 51 26.71 24.32 33.79
C ALA A 51 26.34 25.23 34.97
N GLY A 52 25.18 25.89 34.90
CA GLY A 52 24.67 26.73 35.99
C GLY A 52 24.42 25.95 37.27
N THR A 53 23.85 24.74 37.16
CA THR A 53 23.58 23.88 38.32
C THR A 53 24.86 23.35 38.95
N VAL A 54 25.83 22.89 38.14
CA VAL A 54 27.14 22.43 38.63
C VAL A 54 27.90 23.56 39.32
N ASN A 55 27.88 24.77 38.74
CA ASN A 55 28.50 25.94 39.36
C ASN A 55 27.85 26.30 40.71
N ALA A 56 26.51 26.28 40.80
CA ALA A 56 25.80 26.56 42.05
C ALA A 56 26.12 25.52 43.15
N ILE A 57 26.21 24.24 42.80
CA ILE A 57 26.63 23.18 43.73
C ILE A 57 28.08 23.40 44.18
N GLY A 58 28.97 23.77 43.25
CA GLY A 58 30.38 24.06 43.56
C GLY A 58 30.58 25.28 44.48
N GLN A 59 29.63 26.22 44.49
CA GLN A 59 29.60 27.38 45.38
C GLN A 59 28.98 27.07 46.76
N GLY A 60 28.59 25.81 47.03
CA GLY A 60 28.09 25.36 48.33
C GLY A 60 26.58 25.49 48.52
N GLU A 61 25.83 25.94 47.51
CA GLU A 61 24.37 25.93 47.54
C GLU A 61 23.86 24.55 47.10
N PHE A 62 23.70 23.59 48.01
CA PHE A 62 23.05 22.32 47.68
C PHE A 62 21.57 22.35 48.10
N LYS A 63 20.67 22.29 47.12
CA LYS A 63 19.21 22.21 47.29
C LYS A 63 18.69 20.97 46.57
N ALA A 64 17.73 20.25 47.17
CA ALA A 64 17.14 19.03 46.59
C ALA A 64 16.58 19.25 45.16
N GLY A 65 16.16 20.47 44.83
CA GLY A 65 15.70 20.85 43.48
C GLY A 65 16.77 20.75 42.39
N TYR A 66 18.06 20.83 42.72
CA TYR A 66 19.13 20.69 41.73
C TYR A 66 19.23 19.28 41.15
N ILE A 67 18.87 18.24 41.92
CA ILE A 67 18.84 16.87 41.41
C ILE A 67 17.81 16.75 40.27
N TRP A 68 16.60 17.29 40.49
CA TRP A 68 15.56 17.31 39.46
C TRP A 68 15.94 18.15 38.24
N LEU A 69 16.64 19.26 38.45
CA LEU A 69 17.14 20.11 37.36
C LEU A 69 18.22 19.41 36.52
N LEU A 70 19.14 18.68 37.17
CA LEU A 70 20.15 17.87 36.47
C LEU A 70 19.50 16.73 35.67
N VAL A 71 18.52 16.04 36.24
CA VAL A 71 17.77 14.98 35.53
C VAL A 71 17.02 15.54 34.32
N ALA A 72 16.33 16.68 34.48
CA ALA A 72 15.63 17.34 33.39
C ALA A 72 16.59 17.82 32.29
N ALA A 73 17.72 18.44 32.66
CA ALA A 73 18.71 18.91 31.70
C ALA A 73 19.44 17.76 30.99
N ALA A 74 19.74 16.66 31.70
CA ALA A 74 20.29 15.44 31.10
C ALA A 74 19.29 14.78 30.14
N GLY A 75 18.00 14.72 30.50
CA GLY A 75 16.93 14.22 29.62
C GLY A 75 16.77 15.07 28.35
N LEU A 76 16.80 16.40 28.49
CA LEU A 76 16.73 17.32 27.36
C LEU A 76 17.96 17.20 26.45
N LEU A 77 19.15 17.04 27.04
CA LEU A 77 20.40 16.84 26.30
C LEU A 77 20.37 15.50 25.54
N TRP A 78 19.99 14.42 26.22
CA TRP A 78 19.88 13.09 25.62
C TRP A 78 18.90 13.05 24.44
N THR A 79 17.70 13.61 24.61
CA THR A 79 16.68 13.66 23.55
C THR A 79 17.13 14.51 22.36
N SER A 80 17.74 15.68 22.62
CA SER A 80 18.28 16.56 21.57
C SER A 80 19.45 15.92 20.82
N SER A 81 20.36 15.25 21.52
CA SER A 81 21.48 14.53 20.91
C SER A 81 21.00 13.32 20.09
N ARG A 82 20.00 12.57 20.58
CA ARG A 82 19.41 11.44 19.84
C ARG A 82 18.70 11.90 18.57
N ALA A 83 18.02 13.05 18.59
CA ALA A 83 17.39 13.63 17.41
C ALA A 83 18.39 13.97 16.30
N LEU A 84 19.62 14.35 16.66
CA LEU A 84 20.72 14.63 15.72
C LEU A 84 21.42 13.35 15.21
N TRP A 85 21.29 12.23 15.92
CA TRP A 85 22.00 10.96 15.65
C TRP A 85 21.08 9.85 15.09
N CYS A 86 20.23 10.20 14.12
CA CYS A 86 19.40 9.23 13.41
C CYS A 86 20.26 8.44 12.40
N ARG A 87 20.60 7.18 12.71
CA ARG A 87 21.20 6.27 11.73
C ARG A 87 20.09 5.69 10.85
N LEU A 88 20.32 5.72 9.54
CA LEU A 88 19.51 4.98 8.57
C LEU A 88 20.13 3.60 8.41
N ASP A 89 19.30 2.57 8.52
CA ASP A 89 19.73 1.21 8.22
C ASP A 89 19.95 1.05 6.71
N ALA A 90 20.92 0.22 6.36
CA ALA A 90 21.17 -0.11 4.96
C ALA A 90 19.95 -0.83 4.37
N PRO A 91 19.61 -0.58 3.09
CA PRO A 91 18.54 -1.31 2.44
C PRO A 91 18.83 -2.81 2.46
N GLN A 92 17.77 -3.60 2.65
CA GLN A 92 17.84 -5.05 2.63
C GLN A 92 17.91 -5.56 1.18
N GLY A 93 18.54 -6.70 0.97
CA GLY A 93 18.68 -7.34 -0.33
C GLY A 93 19.98 -8.13 -0.46
N VAL A 94 20.12 -8.86 -1.55
CA VAL A 94 21.32 -9.65 -1.83
C VAL A 94 22.22 -8.87 -2.79
N ALA A 95 23.48 -8.69 -2.42
CA ALA A 95 24.43 -7.95 -3.25
C ALA A 95 24.68 -8.67 -4.58
N LEU A 96 24.57 -7.91 -5.66
CA LEU A 96 24.86 -8.36 -7.01
C LEU A 96 26.25 -7.87 -7.41
N SER A 97 27.12 -8.77 -7.84
CA SER A 97 28.47 -8.39 -8.28
C SER A 97 28.53 -8.08 -9.79
N PRO A 98 29.48 -7.23 -10.24
CA PRO A 98 29.69 -6.98 -11.67
C PRO A 98 29.99 -8.24 -12.49
N ALA A 99 30.61 -9.26 -11.86
CA ALA A 99 30.89 -10.54 -12.51
C ALA A 99 29.63 -11.36 -12.76
N GLU A 100 28.61 -11.24 -11.90
CA GLU A 100 27.37 -11.98 -12.02
C GLU A 100 26.40 -11.38 -13.04
N ALA A 101 26.43 -10.06 -13.24
CA ALA A 101 25.51 -9.33 -14.12
C ALA A 101 26.23 -8.23 -14.94
N PRO A 102 27.23 -8.57 -15.78
CA PRO A 102 28.06 -7.59 -16.48
C PRO A 102 27.24 -6.63 -17.36
N ALA A 103 26.24 -7.15 -18.08
CA ALA A 103 25.38 -6.35 -18.94
C ALA A 103 24.54 -5.31 -18.17
N LEU A 104 24.10 -5.64 -16.96
CA LEU A 104 23.41 -4.69 -16.07
C LEU A 104 24.37 -3.57 -15.66
N PHE A 105 25.55 -3.91 -15.14
CA PHE A 105 26.52 -2.92 -14.66
C PHE A 105 27.03 -2.01 -15.77
N GLU A 106 27.25 -2.54 -16.99
CA GLU A 106 27.57 -1.72 -18.16
C GLU A 106 26.45 -0.74 -18.49
N ALA A 107 25.19 -1.19 -18.48
CA ALA A 107 24.06 -0.31 -18.74
C ALA A 107 23.89 0.77 -17.66
N LEU A 108 24.06 0.42 -16.38
CA LEU A 108 24.04 1.37 -15.26
C LEU A 108 25.17 2.40 -15.38
N GLU A 109 26.38 1.98 -15.77
CA GLU A 109 27.52 2.88 -15.97
C GLU A 109 27.29 3.82 -17.18
N GLN A 110 26.66 3.34 -18.25
CA GLN A 110 26.26 4.19 -19.37
C GLN A 110 25.21 5.23 -18.95
N ILE A 111 24.19 4.82 -18.19
CA ILE A 111 23.19 5.72 -17.62
C ILE A 111 23.88 6.77 -16.74
N ARG A 112 24.73 6.35 -15.81
CA ARG A 112 25.50 7.24 -14.93
C ARG A 112 26.29 8.28 -15.72
N ARG A 113 27.02 7.86 -16.78
CA ARG A 113 27.83 8.77 -17.60
C ARG A 113 26.98 9.79 -18.35
N LYS A 114 25.86 9.38 -18.95
CA LYS A 114 24.94 10.29 -19.66
C LYS A 114 24.27 11.28 -18.69
N ILE A 115 23.92 10.81 -17.50
CA ILE A 115 23.31 11.60 -16.44
C ILE A 115 24.35 12.48 -15.73
N LYS A 116 25.65 12.12 -15.79
CA LYS A 116 26.73 12.73 -14.99
C LYS A 116 26.48 12.62 -13.48
N GLY A 117 25.92 11.49 -13.05
CA GLY A 117 25.60 11.24 -11.65
C GLY A 117 26.76 10.62 -10.85
N PRO A 118 26.65 10.60 -9.50
CA PRO A 118 27.64 9.97 -8.61
C PRO A 118 27.71 8.45 -8.83
N PRO A 119 28.79 7.77 -8.44
CA PRO A 119 28.90 6.31 -8.57
C PRO A 119 27.93 5.56 -7.65
N LEU A 120 27.40 4.44 -8.14
CA LEU A 120 26.74 3.45 -7.29
C LEU A 120 27.79 2.63 -6.55
N HIS A 121 27.59 2.44 -5.24
CA HIS A 121 28.51 1.67 -4.40
C HIS A 121 28.03 0.24 -4.21
N HIS A 122 26.72 0.05 -4.09
CA HIS A 122 26.10 -1.25 -3.92
C HIS A 122 24.90 -1.37 -4.86
N VAL A 123 24.81 -2.51 -5.53
CA VAL A 123 23.63 -2.93 -6.31
C VAL A 123 23.08 -4.17 -5.63
N LEU A 124 21.85 -4.10 -5.15
CA LEU A 124 21.17 -5.15 -4.42
C LEU A 124 19.99 -5.67 -5.26
N LEU A 125 19.71 -6.96 -5.13
CA LEU A 125 18.54 -7.62 -5.69
C LEU A 125 17.60 -8.03 -4.54
N ASP A 126 16.29 -7.82 -4.69
CA ASP A 126 15.29 -8.25 -3.71
C ASP A 126 14.04 -8.85 -4.38
N SER A 127 13.06 -9.23 -3.55
CA SER A 127 11.79 -9.82 -3.98
C SER A 127 10.66 -8.82 -4.21
N SER A 128 10.91 -7.52 -4.10
CA SER A 128 9.88 -6.47 -4.22
C SER A 128 9.53 -6.21 -5.70
N PHE A 129 8.31 -5.75 -5.97
CA PHE A 129 7.96 -5.20 -7.30
C PHE A 129 8.26 -3.71 -7.34
N ASN A 130 9.52 -3.35 -7.09
CA ASN A 130 9.97 -1.97 -7.05
C ASN A 130 11.46 -1.84 -7.39
N ALA A 131 11.89 -0.64 -7.73
CA ALA A 131 13.30 -0.26 -7.79
C ALA A 131 13.45 1.01 -6.97
N SER A 132 14.59 1.18 -6.32
CA SER A 132 14.86 2.40 -5.57
C SER A 132 16.35 2.67 -5.48
N ILE A 133 16.69 3.95 -5.42
CA ILE A 133 18.02 4.39 -5.04
C ILE A 133 17.98 5.13 -3.69
N SER A 134 18.87 4.75 -2.78
CA SER A 134 19.03 5.39 -1.47
C SER A 134 20.46 5.88 -1.24
N GLN A 135 20.59 7.02 -0.58
CA GLN A 135 21.87 7.63 -0.21
C GLN A 135 22.05 7.61 1.31
N LEU A 136 22.97 6.76 1.79
CA LEU A 136 23.29 6.66 3.21
C LEU A 136 24.53 7.50 3.56
N PRO A 137 24.46 8.40 4.55
CA PRO A 137 25.62 9.18 4.96
C PRO A 137 26.69 8.29 5.63
N ARG A 138 27.97 8.50 5.31
CA ARG A 138 29.08 7.74 5.94
C ARG A 138 29.35 8.16 7.39
N TYR A 139 29.39 9.47 7.68
CA TYR A 139 29.66 10.02 9.02
C TYR A 139 28.69 11.16 9.36
N GLY A 140 27.37 10.91 9.24
CA GLY A 140 26.35 11.93 9.54
C GLY A 140 26.39 13.11 8.55
N LEU A 141 26.58 14.33 9.04
CA LEU A 141 26.69 15.53 8.19
C LEU A 141 28.03 15.63 7.44
N PHE A 142 29.02 14.79 7.79
CA PHE A 142 30.36 14.80 7.22
C PHE A 142 30.66 13.48 6.46
N GLY A 143 31.54 13.52 5.45
CA GLY A 143 32.10 12.31 4.83
C GLY A 143 31.41 11.71 3.60
N GLY A 144 30.46 12.42 2.98
CA GLY A 144 29.79 11.98 1.75
C GLY A 144 28.77 10.86 1.96
N ALA A 145 28.17 10.38 0.86
CA ALA A 145 27.12 9.36 0.88
C ALA A 145 27.53 8.08 0.14
N VAL A 146 27.07 6.95 0.65
CA VAL A 146 27.09 5.64 -0.01
C VAL A 146 25.76 5.47 -0.73
N ASN A 147 25.84 5.25 -2.04
CA ASN A 147 24.68 5.10 -2.92
C ASN A 147 24.37 3.62 -3.11
N TYR A 148 23.17 3.22 -2.73
CA TYR A 148 22.62 1.88 -2.92
C TYR A 148 21.55 1.93 -4.00
N LEU A 149 21.60 1.00 -4.94
CA LEU A 149 20.52 0.71 -5.87
C LEU A 149 19.93 -0.64 -5.48
N THR A 150 18.64 -0.68 -5.16
CA THR A 150 17.91 -1.92 -4.93
C THR A 150 16.98 -2.17 -6.11
N ILE A 151 17.11 -3.34 -6.73
CA ILE A 151 16.32 -3.78 -7.87
C ILE A 151 15.45 -4.94 -7.42
N GLY A 152 14.15 -4.83 -7.64
CA GLY A 152 13.22 -5.94 -7.48
C GLY A 152 13.36 -6.95 -8.62
N LEU A 153 13.60 -8.22 -8.30
CA LEU A 153 13.59 -9.30 -9.29
C LEU A 153 12.29 -9.31 -10.11
N PRO A 154 11.08 -9.19 -9.51
CA PRO A 154 9.83 -9.02 -10.25
C PRO A 154 9.81 -7.92 -11.34
N LEU A 155 10.53 -6.80 -11.17
CA LEU A 155 10.61 -5.78 -12.23
C LEU A 155 11.41 -6.27 -13.45
N LEU A 156 12.50 -7.00 -13.22
CA LEU A 156 13.27 -7.64 -14.30
C LEU A 156 12.45 -8.71 -15.04
N LEU A 157 11.50 -9.36 -14.34
CA LEU A 157 10.56 -10.31 -14.93
C LEU A 157 9.47 -9.61 -15.76
N ALA A 158 9.03 -8.44 -15.30
CA ALA A 158 7.89 -7.73 -15.87
C ALA A 158 8.24 -6.90 -17.11
N LEU A 159 9.40 -6.25 -17.12
CA LEU A 159 9.73 -5.22 -18.11
C LEU A 159 10.74 -5.73 -19.12
N ASP A 160 10.62 -5.25 -20.35
CA ASP A 160 11.67 -5.39 -21.34
C ASP A 160 12.87 -4.50 -21.04
N ARG A 161 13.99 -4.75 -21.74
CA ARG A 161 15.24 -4.05 -21.49
C ARG A 161 15.10 -2.52 -21.64
N PRO A 162 14.50 -1.95 -22.70
CA PRO A 162 14.33 -0.51 -22.81
C PRO A 162 13.52 0.10 -21.65
N ARG A 163 12.41 -0.51 -21.25
CA ARG A 163 11.56 -0.01 -20.15
C ARG A 163 12.25 -0.14 -18.80
N PHE A 164 12.90 -1.27 -18.56
CA PHE A 164 13.69 -1.45 -17.35
C PHE A 164 14.80 -0.39 -17.24
N LEU A 165 15.51 -0.10 -18.34
CA LEU A 165 16.52 0.96 -18.35
C LEU A 165 15.93 2.37 -18.21
N ALA A 166 14.69 2.60 -18.65
CA ALA A 166 13.97 3.84 -18.37
C ALA A 166 13.67 4.01 -16.88
N VAL A 167 13.27 2.93 -16.19
CA VAL A 167 13.14 2.92 -14.72
C VAL A 167 14.48 3.20 -14.06
N MET A 168 15.55 2.51 -14.47
CA MET A 168 16.89 2.77 -13.91
C MET A 168 17.35 4.22 -14.15
N ALA A 169 17.02 4.81 -15.30
CA ALA A 169 17.34 6.21 -15.59
C ALA A 169 16.50 7.19 -14.74
N HIS A 170 15.24 6.86 -14.48
CA HIS A 170 14.38 7.59 -13.53
C HIS A 170 15.00 7.56 -12.12
N GLU A 171 15.29 6.36 -11.61
CA GLU A 171 15.91 6.19 -10.28
C GLU A 171 17.22 6.97 -10.16
N TYR A 172 18.08 6.91 -11.19
CA TYR A 172 19.32 7.68 -11.21
C TYR A 172 19.09 9.19 -11.32
N GLY A 173 17.95 9.61 -11.88
CA GLY A 173 17.51 11.00 -11.91
C GLY A 173 17.47 11.62 -10.52
N HIS A 174 17.07 10.85 -9.50
CA HIS A 174 17.11 11.27 -8.11
C HIS A 174 18.54 11.52 -7.57
N LEU A 175 19.57 10.89 -8.15
CA LEU A 175 20.97 11.10 -7.77
C LEU A 175 21.66 12.28 -8.48
N ARG A 176 21.18 12.67 -9.67
CA ARG A 176 21.90 13.56 -10.60
C ARG A 176 22.12 14.97 -10.06
N SER A 177 21.13 15.50 -9.38
CA SER A 177 21.12 16.92 -9.07
C SER A 177 21.99 17.19 -7.83
N ASP A 178 22.51 18.42 -7.69
CA ASP A 178 22.91 18.99 -6.38
C ASP A 178 21.77 18.87 -5.33
N HIS A 179 20.60 18.39 -5.77
CA HIS A 179 19.38 18.19 -5.04
C HIS A 179 19.16 16.75 -4.55
N GLY A 180 19.88 15.72 -5.02
CA GLY A 180 19.71 14.35 -4.48
C GLY A 180 20.09 14.26 -3.00
N GLN A 181 21.21 14.87 -2.63
CA GLN A 181 21.63 15.01 -1.23
C GLN A 181 20.66 15.88 -0.41
N PHE A 182 20.07 16.89 -1.04
CA PHE A 182 19.08 17.78 -0.43
C PHE A 182 17.75 17.07 -0.18
N ALA A 183 17.22 16.35 -1.18
CA ALA A 183 16.01 15.54 -1.07
C ALA A 183 16.20 14.43 -0.04
N ALA A 184 17.33 13.72 -0.07
CA ALA A 184 17.70 12.74 0.94
C ALA A 184 17.82 13.38 2.35
N TRP A 185 18.37 14.59 2.45
CA TRP A 185 18.43 15.35 3.71
C TRP A 185 17.05 15.75 4.21
N ILE A 186 16.18 16.24 3.34
CA ILE A 186 14.79 16.60 3.65
C ILE A 186 14.01 15.36 4.10
N TYR A 187 14.15 14.23 3.39
CA TYR A 187 13.57 12.95 3.77
C TYR A 187 14.04 12.50 5.17
N ARG A 188 15.35 12.55 5.43
CA ARG A 188 15.90 12.28 6.78
C ARG A 188 15.35 13.22 7.83
N THR A 189 15.28 14.50 7.50
CA THR A 189 14.76 15.55 8.40
C THR A 189 13.31 15.22 8.75
N ARG A 190 12.49 14.85 7.76
CA ARG A 190 11.12 14.38 7.96
C ARG A 190 11.06 13.18 8.89
N LEU A 191 11.85 12.12 8.63
CA LEU A 191 11.89 10.90 9.45
C LEU A 191 12.32 11.20 10.90
N SER A 192 13.35 12.03 11.09
CA SER A 192 13.81 12.45 12.41
C SER A 192 12.72 13.23 13.18
N TRP A 193 11.99 14.12 12.50
CA TRP A 193 10.87 14.83 13.13
C TRP A 193 9.71 13.92 13.48
N THR A 194 9.35 12.98 12.61
CA THR A 194 8.33 11.96 12.89
C THR A 194 8.71 11.13 14.13
N ARG A 195 9.96 10.65 14.20
CA ARG A 195 10.48 9.90 15.36
C ARG A 195 10.51 10.74 16.64
N LEU A 196 10.89 12.02 16.54
CA LEU A 196 10.89 12.93 17.69
C LEU A 196 9.47 13.17 18.19
N GLU A 197 8.52 13.43 17.29
CA GLU A 197 7.10 13.59 17.65
C GLU A 197 6.58 12.34 18.36
N GLN A 198 6.82 11.16 17.79
CA GLN A 198 6.39 9.87 18.35
C GLN A 198 7.02 9.62 19.74
N GLY A 199 8.31 9.90 19.91
CA GLY A 199 9.01 9.73 21.19
C GLY A 199 8.50 10.68 22.28
N LEU A 200 8.02 11.86 21.90
CA LEU A 200 7.47 12.86 22.83
C LEU A 200 5.99 12.64 23.16
N ARG A 201 5.27 11.73 22.47
CA ARG A 201 3.82 11.52 22.68
C ARG A 201 3.43 11.00 24.07
N HIS A 202 4.38 10.44 24.82
CA HIS A 202 4.16 9.88 26.16
C HIS A 202 4.90 10.64 27.28
N ASP A 203 5.52 11.78 26.95
CA ASP A 203 6.27 12.60 27.90
C ASP A 203 5.46 13.86 28.26
N GLU A 204 5.12 14.00 29.54
CA GLU A 204 4.36 15.14 30.08
C GLU A 204 5.26 16.27 30.61
N GLY A 205 6.58 16.17 30.42
CA GLY A 205 7.54 17.17 30.86
C GLY A 205 7.31 18.55 30.21
N PRO A 206 7.63 19.67 30.90
CA PRO A 206 7.45 21.03 30.35
C PRO A 206 8.17 21.26 29.01
N ALA A 207 9.35 20.67 28.84
CA ALA A 207 10.11 20.73 27.58
C ALA A 207 9.44 19.91 26.45
N ALA A 208 8.80 18.79 26.78
CA ALA A 208 8.03 17.99 25.84
C ALA A 208 6.78 18.74 25.37
N VAL A 209 6.05 19.40 26.29
CA VAL A 209 4.89 20.26 25.94
C VAL A 209 5.29 21.40 24.99
N ALA A 210 6.38 22.11 25.31
CA ALA A 210 6.88 23.18 24.44
C ALA A 210 7.29 22.65 23.06
N THR A 211 7.98 21.51 23.00
CA THR A 211 8.40 20.89 21.74
C THR A 211 7.20 20.38 20.93
N GLN A 212 6.19 19.78 21.58
CA GLN A 212 4.95 19.37 20.92
C GLN A 212 4.20 20.57 20.33
N ALA A 213 4.13 21.69 21.05
CA ALA A 213 3.51 22.92 20.55
C ALA A 213 4.24 23.45 19.30
N PHE A 214 5.57 23.46 19.33
CA PHE A 214 6.40 23.79 18.16
C PHE A 214 6.13 22.83 17.00
N LEU A 215 6.18 21.51 17.22
CA LEU A 215 5.96 20.50 16.17
C LEU A 215 4.56 20.59 15.55
N ARG A 216 3.51 20.83 16.35
CA ARG A 216 2.14 21.03 15.85
C ARG A 216 2.02 22.22 14.89
N TRP A 217 2.88 23.24 15.04
CA TRP A 217 2.96 24.38 14.12
C TRP A 217 3.91 24.12 12.95
N TYR A 218 5.11 23.59 13.23
CA TYR A 218 6.20 23.44 12.29
C TYR A 218 6.00 22.29 11.31
N PHE A 219 5.72 21.09 11.85
CA PHE A 219 5.75 19.84 11.10
C PHE A 219 4.74 19.81 9.94
N PRO A 220 3.45 20.20 10.10
CA PRO A 220 2.51 20.20 8.99
C PRO A 220 2.89 21.18 7.86
N ARG A 221 3.55 22.31 8.19
CA ARG A 221 4.03 23.29 7.20
C ARG A 221 5.29 22.80 6.49
N PHE A 222 6.18 22.13 7.24
CA PHE A 222 7.39 21.53 6.69
C PHE A 222 7.04 20.39 5.74
N LEU A 223 6.10 19.53 6.12
CA LEU A 223 5.53 18.49 5.26
C LEU A 223 4.97 19.10 3.98
N ALA A 224 4.01 20.04 4.07
CA ALA A 224 3.37 20.61 2.89
C ALA A 224 4.37 21.18 1.87
N ARG A 225 5.43 21.84 2.37
CA ARG A 225 6.47 22.41 1.51
C ARG A 225 7.38 21.36 0.87
N THR A 226 7.72 20.33 1.62
CA THR A 226 8.60 19.25 1.15
C THR A 226 7.87 18.25 0.25
N PHE A 227 6.54 18.13 0.36
CA PHE A 227 5.69 17.39 -0.58
C PHE A 227 5.74 17.96 -1.99
N ALA A 228 5.55 19.28 -2.14
CA ALA A 228 5.63 19.94 -3.44
C ALA A 228 7.01 19.79 -4.12
N LEU A 229 8.07 19.71 -3.30
CA LEU A 229 9.42 19.44 -3.80
C LEU A 229 9.57 18.01 -4.32
N ALA A 230 9.08 17.01 -3.57
CA ALA A 230 9.15 15.61 -3.97
C ALA A 230 8.47 15.37 -5.32
N ARG A 231 7.28 15.94 -5.54
CA ARG A 231 6.56 15.84 -6.82
C ARG A 231 7.33 16.43 -8.00
N GLN A 232 8.03 17.55 -7.79
CA GLN A 232 8.86 18.14 -8.84
C GLN A 232 10.10 17.28 -9.14
N ASP A 233 10.69 16.67 -8.11
CA ASP A 233 11.82 15.74 -8.31
C ASP A 233 11.39 14.49 -9.12
N GLU A 234 10.15 14.00 -8.94
CA GLU A 234 9.56 12.93 -9.76
C GLU A 234 9.40 13.32 -11.23
N TYR A 235 8.83 14.50 -11.51
CA TYR A 235 8.71 15.00 -12.89
C TYR A 235 10.07 15.23 -13.55
N GLU A 236 11.06 15.70 -12.78
CA GLU A 236 12.43 15.84 -13.28
C GLU A 236 13.05 14.48 -13.63
N ALA A 237 12.87 13.49 -12.77
CA ALA A 237 13.34 12.11 -13.00
C ALA A 237 12.67 11.48 -14.22
N ASP A 238 11.36 11.65 -14.40
CA ASP A 238 10.63 11.21 -15.59
C ASP A 238 11.16 11.87 -16.86
N ARG A 239 11.37 13.19 -16.82
CA ARG A 239 11.95 13.93 -17.95
C ARG A 239 13.35 13.42 -18.30
N ILE A 240 14.17 13.07 -17.30
CA ILE A 240 15.51 12.49 -17.53
C ILE A 240 15.39 11.12 -18.21
N ALA A 241 14.49 10.25 -17.72
CA ALA A 241 14.24 8.96 -18.35
C ALA A 241 13.76 9.11 -19.81
N GLY A 242 12.80 10.01 -20.04
CA GLY A 242 12.28 10.33 -21.38
C GLY A 242 13.34 10.90 -22.31
N GLN A 243 14.27 11.73 -21.82
CA GLN A 243 15.38 12.27 -22.62
C GLN A 243 16.41 11.21 -23.00
N LEU A 244 16.60 10.17 -22.18
CA LEU A 244 17.64 9.16 -22.39
C LEU A 244 17.16 7.96 -23.20
N LEU A 245 15.90 7.53 -23.00
CA LEU A 245 15.33 6.31 -23.59
C LEU A 245 14.14 6.59 -24.53
N GLY A 246 13.61 7.81 -24.55
CA GLY A 246 12.39 8.18 -25.28
C GLY A 246 11.20 8.36 -24.34
N LYS A 247 10.38 9.38 -24.60
CA LYS A 247 9.20 9.72 -23.79
C LYS A 247 8.18 8.59 -23.79
N GLU A 248 7.97 7.96 -24.94
CA GLU A 248 7.05 6.85 -25.14
C GLU A 248 7.50 5.59 -24.38
N VAL A 249 8.81 5.34 -24.31
CA VAL A 249 9.37 4.21 -23.56
C VAL A 249 9.21 4.43 -22.06
N ALA A 250 9.50 5.65 -21.57
CA ALA A 250 9.32 6.00 -20.16
C ALA A 250 7.84 5.95 -19.76
N ALA A 251 6.95 6.55 -20.55
CA ALA A 251 5.50 6.48 -20.34
C ALA A 251 4.98 5.04 -20.34
N ALA A 252 5.41 4.22 -21.31
CA ALA A 252 5.03 2.81 -21.35
C ALA A 252 5.51 2.03 -20.12
N ALA A 253 6.72 2.31 -19.61
CA ALA A 253 7.22 1.71 -18.38
C ALA A 253 6.35 2.08 -17.17
N LEU A 254 6.01 3.37 -17.00
CA LEU A 254 5.14 3.83 -15.91
C LEU A 254 3.76 3.15 -15.95
N THR A 255 3.13 3.14 -17.12
CA THR A 255 1.81 2.52 -17.30
C THR A 255 1.86 1.00 -17.08
N GLU A 256 2.89 0.32 -17.61
CA GLU A 256 3.03 -1.12 -17.45
C GLU A 256 3.29 -1.53 -16.00
N ILE A 257 4.11 -0.78 -15.26
CA ILE A 257 4.35 -1.00 -13.82
C ILE A 257 3.06 -0.80 -13.03
N ALA A 258 2.33 0.29 -13.27
CA ALA A 258 1.08 0.54 -12.57
C ALA A 258 0.08 -0.61 -12.74
N ILE A 259 -0.14 -1.06 -13.98
CA ILE A 259 -1.10 -2.13 -14.26
C ILE A 259 -0.59 -3.49 -13.75
N LYS A 260 0.68 -3.84 -13.98
CA LYS A 260 1.25 -5.11 -13.52
C LYS A 260 1.35 -5.17 -11.99
N GLY A 261 1.56 -4.05 -11.30
CA GLY A 261 1.53 -3.99 -9.84
C GLY A 261 0.16 -4.34 -9.26
N VAL A 262 -0.91 -3.81 -9.86
CA VAL A 262 -2.29 -4.18 -9.51
C VAL A 262 -2.56 -5.65 -9.86
N TRP A 263 -2.09 -6.14 -11.00
CA TRP A 263 -2.25 -7.54 -11.38
C TRP A 263 -1.51 -8.50 -10.42
N ILE A 264 -0.27 -8.19 -10.03
CA ILE A 264 0.53 -8.99 -9.10
C ILE A 264 -0.20 -9.11 -7.76
N SER A 265 -0.67 -7.98 -7.23
CA SER A 265 -1.37 -7.95 -5.95
C SER A 265 -2.74 -8.64 -5.98
N ARG A 266 -3.57 -8.34 -7.00
CA ARG A 266 -4.98 -8.81 -7.06
C ARG A 266 -5.18 -10.16 -7.73
N LYS A 267 -4.25 -10.62 -8.57
CA LYS A 267 -4.41 -11.85 -9.38
C LYS A 267 -3.30 -12.84 -9.12
N PHE A 268 -2.04 -12.45 -9.29
CA PHE A 268 -0.92 -13.39 -9.17
C PHE A 268 -0.84 -14.06 -7.80
N TRP A 269 -0.78 -13.27 -6.71
CA TRP A 269 -0.62 -13.84 -5.38
C TRP A 269 -1.79 -14.75 -4.98
N PRO A 270 -3.07 -14.36 -5.17
CA PRO A 270 -4.18 -15.28 -4.97
C PRO A 270 -4.06 -16.59 -5.77
N LEU A 271 -3.70 -16.51 -7.06
CA LEU A 271 -3.50 -17.71 -7.89
C LEU A 271 -2.36 -18.60 -7.38
N HIS A 272 -1.24 -17.99 -6.97
CA HIS A 272 -0.09 -18.72 -6.46
C HIS A 272 -0.41 -19.45 -5.14
N TRP A 273 -1.09 -18.79 -4.21
CA TRP A 273 -1.47 -19.40 -2.93
C TRP A 273 -2.48 -20.55 -3.10
N ARG A 274 -3.33 -20.52 -4.14
CA ARG A 274 -4.25 -21.61 -4.46
C ARG A 274 -3.56 -22.92 -4.85
N ILE A 275 -2.29 -22.87 -5.29
CA ILE A 275 -1.49 -24.07 -5.54
C ILE A 275 -1.36 -24.93 -4.28
N ALA A 276 -1.45 -24.31 -3.09
CA ALA A 276 -1.52 -25.03 -1.83
C ALA A 276 -2.72 -25.99 -1.76
N ALA A 277 -3.73 -25.92 -2.62
CA ALA A 277 -4.80 -26.93 -2.67
C ALA A 277 -4.27 -28.32 -3.02
N THR A 278 -3.22 -28.40 -3.83
CA THR A 278 -2.64 -29.67 -4.33
C THR A 278 -1.22 -29.92 -3.84
N HIS A 279 -0.54 -28.91 -3.30
CA HIS A 279 0.84 -29.02 -2.82
C HIS A 279 0.93 -28.71 -1.32
N ALA A 280 1.29 -29.73 -0.52
CA ALA A 280 1.44 -29.58 0.92
C ALA A 280 2.65 -28.71 1.34
N VAL A 281 3.67 -28.62 0.47
CA VAL A 281 4.88 -27.82 0.69
C VAL A 281 4.90 -26.59 -0.21
N PRO A 282 5.48 -25.46 0.24
CA PRO A 282 5.51 -24.23 -0.53
C PRO A 282 6.29 -24.38 -1.85
N VAL A 283 5.72 -23.83 -2.91
CA VAL A 283 6.33 -23.77 -4.25
C VAL A 283 6.83 -22.35 -4.51
N GLY A 284 7.98 -22.20 -5.16
CA GLY A 284 8.56 -20.89 -5.46
C GLY A 284 7.72 -20.06 -6.46
N PRO A 285 7.48 -18.76 -6.21
CA PRO A 285 6.62 -17.93 -7.05
C PRO A 285 7.31 -17.37 -8.31
N PHE A 286 8.62 -17.13 -8.31
CA PHE A 286 9.29 -16.33 -9.33
C PHE A 286 9.40 -17.04 -10.68
N SER A 287 9.51 -18.38 -10.66
CA SER A 287 9.47 -19.18 -11.88
C SER A 287 8.12 -19.08 -12.62
N ALA A 288 7.00 -19.15 -11.87
CA ALA A 288 5.66 -18.95 -12.43
C ALA A 288 5.42 -17.48 -12.81
N MET A 289 5.88 -16.55 -11.98
CA MET A 289 5.77 -15.11 -12.22
C MET A 289 6.45 -14.71 -13.52
N ARG A 290 7.64 -15.26 -13.82
CA ARG A 290 8.35 -15.06 -15.09
C ARG A 290 7.45 -15.38 -16.29
N THR A 291 6.79 -16.53 -16.28
CA THR A 291 5.92 -16.98 -17.38
C THR A 291 4.68 -16.11 -17.52
N LEU A 292 4.03 -15.77 -16.40
CA LEU A 292 2.79 -15.03 -16.43
C LEU A 292 2.99 -13.55 -16.77
N LEU A 293 4.07 -12.91 -16.30
CA LEU A 293 4.35 -11.50 -16.59
C LEU A 293 4.82 -11.23 -18.02
N THR A 294 5.27 -12.26 -18.75
CA THR A 294 5.56 -12.18 -20.19
C THR A 294 4.33 -12.35 -21.07
N THR A 295 3.22 -12.83 -20.51
CA THR A 295 1.97 -13.00 -21.24
C THR A 295 1.19 -11.69 -21.21
N PRO A 296 0.65 -11.21 -22.34
CA PRO A 296 -0.25 -10.06 -22.35
C PRO A 296 -1.39 -10.24 -21.35
N LEU A 297 -1.63 -9.22 -20.52
CA LEU A 297 -2.74 -9.25 -19.58
C LEU A 297 -4.09 -9.20 -20.32
N PRO A 298 -5.18 -9.77 -19.76
CA PRO A 298 -6.51 -9.63 -20.33
C PRO A 298 -6.86 -8.16 -20.58
N GLU A 299 -7.36 -7.85 -21.77
CA GLU A 299 -7.55 -6.46 -22.22
C GLU A 299 -8.54 -5.70 -21.34
N ASP A 300 -9.66 -6.35 -20.96
CA ASP A 300 -10.65 -5.77 -20.06
C ASP A 300 -10.05 -5.36 -18.71
N PHE A 301 -9.25 -6.24 -18.11
CA PHE A 301 -8.57 -5.96 -16.84
C PHE A 301 -7.60 -4.78 -16.99
N ALA A 302 -6.83 -4.75 -18.07
CA ALA A 302 -5.83 -3.71 -18.27
C ALA A 302 -6.46 -2.34 -18.55
N ARG A 303 -7.54 -2.28 -19.34
CA ARG A 303 -8.29 -1.04 -19.59
C ARG A 303 -8.97 -0.53 -18.32
N GLU A 304 -9.64 -1.41 -17.58
CA GLU A 304 -10.28 -1.06 -16.31
C GLU A 304 -9.26 -0.52 -15.30
N THR A 305 -8.12 -1.21 -15.17
CA THR A 305 -7.05 -0.79 -14.26
C THR A 305 -6.46 0.55 -14.68
N LEU A 306 -6.18 0.75 -15.98
CA LEU A 306 -5.67 2.03 -16.48
C LEU A 306 -6.66 3.17 -16.20
N HIS A 307 -7.94 2.97 -16.46
CA HIS A 307 -8.97 3.97 -16.18
C HIS A 307 -9.02 4.32 -14.69
N GLN A 308 -8.98 3.31 -13.81
CA GLN A 308 -8.94 3.53 -12.35
C GLN A 308 -7.70 4.34 -11.95
N THR A 309 -6.51 3.94 -12.40
CA THR A 309 -5.25 4.62 -12.04
C THR A 309 -5.14 6.03 -12.62
N LEU A 310 -5.72 6.31 -13.81
CA LEU A 310 -5.78 7.67 -14.37
C LEU A 310 -6.82 8.55 -13.66
N GLY A 311 -7.86 7.94 -13.10
CA GLY A 311 -8.91 8.60 -12.31
C GLY A 311 -8.48 8.97 -10.89
N GLU A 312 -7.36 8.41 -10.40
CA GLU A 312 -6.82 8.74 -9.09
C GLU A 312 -6.53 10.25 -8.95
N ILE A 313 -6.87 10.79 -7.78
CA ILE A 313 -6.61 12.17 -7.42
C ILE A 313 -5.45 12.15 -6.43
N SER A 314 -4.41 12.93 -6.72
CA SER A 314 -3.23 13.08 -5.87
C SER A 314 -3.64 13.40 -4.43
N ASP A 315 -3.48 12.42 -3.52
CA ASP A 315 -3.72 12.64 -2.09
C ASP A 315 -2.62 13.53 -1.52
N ALA A 316 -2.93 14.31 -0.48
CA ALA A 316 -1.98 15.21 0.14
C ALA A 316 -0.91 14.47 0.97
N ASP A 317 -1.12 13.17 1.21
CA ASP A 317 -0.24 12.29 1.97
C ASP A 317 0.64 11.39 1.06
N ASP A 318 0.36 11.33 -0.25
CA ASP A 318 1.19 10.59 -1.22
C ASP A 318 2.29 11.50 -1.82
N THR A 319 3.55 11.11 -1.60
CA THR A 319 4.73 11.82 -2.09
C THR A 319 4.94 11.69 -3.59
N HIS A 320 4.33 10.69 -4.23
CA HIS A 320 4.42 10.49 -5.67
C HIS A 320 3.22 11.11 -6.39
N PRO A 321 3.42 11.82 -7.51
CA PRO A 321 2.32 12.23 -8.37
C PRO A 321 1.60 11.03 -8.97
N VAL A 322 0.28 11.14 -9.16
CA VAL A 322 -0.52 10.12 -9.84
C VAL A 322 -0.06 9.91 -11.28
N LEU A 323 -0.33 8.72 -11.83
CA LEU A 323 0.09 8.33 -13.18
C LEU A 323 -0.33 9.36 -14.24
N ARG A 324 -1.57 9.90 -14.14
CA ARG A 324 -2.10 10.90 -15.07
C ARG A 324 -1.18 12.12 -15.18
N ASP A 325 -0.78 12.67 -14.03
CA ASP A 325 -0.01 13.91 -13.97
C ASP A 325 1.43 13.68 -14.51
N ARG A 326 2.01 12.50 -14.24
CA ARG A 326 3.33 12.09 -14.77
C ARG A 326 3.31 11.91 -16.29
N LEU A 327 2.29 11.24 -16.82
CA LEU A 327 2.12 11.07 -18.27
C LEU A 327 1.88 12.41 -18.98
N GLN A 328 1.11 13.31 -18.36
CA GLN A 328 0.89 14.65 -18.88
C GLN A 328 2.19 15.47 -18.87
N ALA A 329 3.00 15.39 -17.82
CA ALA A 329 4.30 16.06 -17.75
C ALA A 329 5.31 15.55 -18.79
N LEU A 330 5.20 14.29 -19.20
CA LEU A 330 5.97 13.71 -20.31
C LEU A 330 5.45 14.12 -21.69
N GLU A 331 4.25 14.72 -21.77
CA GLU A 331 3.55 15.09 -23.01
C GLU A 331 3.21 13.85 -23.88
N VAL A 332 2.79 12.75 -23.25
CA VAL A 332 2.44 11.49 -23.94
C VAL A 332 0.96 11.16 -23.75
N SER A 333 0.36 10.52 -24.76
CA SER A 333 -1.03 10.08 -24.74
C SER A 333 -1.28 8.96 -23.70
N GLN A 334 -2.45 8.99 -23.07
CA GLN A 334 -2.83 8.09 -21.98
C GLN A 334 -3.55 6.83 -22.51
N HIS A 335 -2.82 5.95 -23.19
CA HIS A 335 -3.35 4.70 -23.71
C HIS A 335 -2.53 3.50 -23.23
N LEU A 336 -3.07 2.28 -23.41
CA LEU A 336 -2.33 1.07 -23.12
C LEU A 336 -1.05 1.00 -23.97
N PRO A 337 0.09 0.63 -23.38
CA PRO A 337 1.30 0.38 -24.14
C PRO A 337 1.23 -1.00 -24.81
N VAL A 338 2.08 -1.21 -25.82
CA VAL A 338 2.40 -2.56 -26.29
C VAL A 338 3.12 -3.28 -25.14
N TRP A 339 2.61 -4.42 -24.66
CA TRP A 339 3.21 -5.13 -23.52
C TRP A 339 4.65 -5.56 -23.75
N SER A 340 5.45 -5.60 -22.67
CA SER A 340 6.79 -6.17 -22.70
C SER A 340 6.69 -7.66 -23.04
N SER A 341 7.37 -8.10 -24.09
CA SER A 341 7.33 -9.49 -24.56
C SER A 341 8.53 -10.33 -24.11
N ARG A 342 9.64 -9.68 -23.72
CA ARG A 342 10.86 -10.35 -23.26
C ARG A 342 11.31 -9.72 -21.93
N PRO A 343 11.49 -10.51 -20.86
CA PRO A 343 12.00 -9.99 -19.59
C PRO A 343 13.40 -9.40 -19.74
N ALA A 344 13.72 -8.39 -18.96
CA ALA A 344 15.06 -7.84 -18.81
C ALA A 344 16.01 -8.76 -18.02
N LEU A 345 15.64 -10.02 -17.78
CA LEU A 345 16.46 -11.04 -17.13
C LEU A 345 17.82 -11.26 -17.80
N ASP A 346 17.93 -11.01 -19.10
CA ASP A 346 19.19 -11.10 -19.83
C ASP A 346 20.27 -10.14 -19.26
N LEU A 347 19.87 -9.08 -18.55
CA LEU A 347 20.79 -8.18 -17.83
C LEU A 347 21.52 -8.89 -16.69
N LEU A 348 20.91 -9.93 -16.09
CA LEU A 348 21.55 -10.81 -15.10
C LEU A 348 22.40 -11.92 -15.75
N GLY A 349 22.39 -12.03 -17.08
CA GLY A 349 23.18 -13.00 -17.84
C GLY A 349 22.96 -14.46 -17.38
N ALA A 350 24.05 -15.22 -17.33
CA ALA A 350 24.06 -16.62 -16.93
C ALA A 350 23.61 -16.84 -15.47
N SER A 351 23.65 -15.80 -14.62
CA SER A 351 23.26 -15.88 -13.22
C SER A 351 21.75 -15.80 -13.01
N SER A 352 20.95 -15.53 -14.05
CA SER A 352 19.49 -15.38 -13.94
C SER A 352 18.80 -16.59 -13.26
N ALA A 353 19.16 -17.81 -13.66
CA ALA A 353 18.60 -19.03 -13.06
C ALA A 353 19.00 -19.21 -11.58
N LYS A 354 20.24 -18.83 -11.22
CA LYS A 354 20.70 -18.83 -9.83
C LYS A 354 19.83 -17.91 -8.97
N TRP A 355 19.55 -16.70 -9.44
CA TRP A 355 18.75 -15.71 -8.70
C TRP A 355 17.29 -16.14 -8.56
N LEU A 356 16.66 -16.64 -9.63
CA LEU A 356 15.31 -17.20 -9.55
C LEU A 356 15.22 -18.29 -8.46
N ASN A 357 16.13 -19.26 -8.49
CA ASN A 357 16.16 -20.34 -7.50
C ASN A 357 16.44 -19.85 -6.08
N HIS A 358 17.30 -18.84 -5.93
CA HIS A 358 17.60 -18.24 -4.62
C HIS A 358 16.35 -17.63 -3.99
N PHE A 359 15.65 -16.76 -4.73
CA PHE A 359 14.45 -16.09 -4.21
C PHE A 359 13.26 -17.03 -4.09
N ASP A 360 13.12 -18.04 -4.96
CA ASP A 360 12.12 -19.10 -4.80
C ASP A 360 12.35 -19.84 -3.47
N ARG A 361 13.58 -20.25 -3.18
CA ARG A 361 13.92 -20.94 -1.93
C ARG A 361 13.72 -20.05 -0.70
N GLN A 362 14.15 -18.80 -0.77
CA GLN A 362 13.96 -17.84 0.31
C GLN A 362 12.47 -17.62 0.60
N TRP A 363 11.66 -17.43 -0.43
CA TRP A 363 10.22 -17.27 -0.29
C TRP A 363 9.57 -18.50 0.35
N CYS A 364 9.93 -19.71 -0.11
CA CYS A 364 9.44 -20.96 0.47
C CYS A 364 9.79 -21.08 1.96
N GLN A 365 11.01 -20.69 2.36
CA GLN A 365 11.44 -20.69 3.75
C GLN A 365 10.64 -19.68 4.58
N ASP A 366 10.48 -18.46 4.06
CA ASP A 366 9.79 -17.37 4.76
C ASP A 366 8.29 -17.59 4.94
N ASN A 367 7.68 -18.44 4.10
CA ASN A 367 6.25 -18.71 4.04
C ASN A 367 5.85 -20.14 4.43
N ALA A 368 6.79 -21.00 4.85
CA ALA A 368 6.51 -22.42 5.12
C ALA A 368 5.37 -22.66 6.13
N SER A 369 5.34 -21.90 7.23
CA SER A 369 4.29 -22.01 8.25
C SER A 369 2.93 -21.54 7.73
N GLY A 370 2.90 -20.39 7.06
CA GLY A 370 1.69 -19.85 6.44
C GLY A 370 1.14 -20.77 5.33
N TRP A 371 2.02 -21.38 4.53
CA TRP A 371 1.65 -22.36 3.51
C TRP A 371 1.00 -23.60 4.10
N THR A 372 1.59 -24.17 5.16
CA THR A 372 1.03 -25.34 5.83
C THR A 372 -0.38 -25.07 6.36
N GLN A 373 -0.59 -23.91 6.98
CA GLN A 373 -1.91 -23.50 7.48
C GLN A 373 -2.91 -23.29 6.33
N HIS A 374 -2.48 -22.66 5.25
CA HIS A 374 -3.32 -22.43 4.08
C HIS A 374 -3.68 -23.74 3.35
N HIS A 375 -2.76 -24.69 3.22
CA HIS A 375 -3.02 -26.03 2.69
C HIS A 375 -4.08 -26.76 3.51
N ALA A 376 -3.96 -26.76 4.84
CA ALA A 376 -4.95 -27.35 5.74
C ALA A 376 -6.33 -26.67 5.61
N TYR A 377 -6.35 -25.35 5.43
CA TYR A 377 -7.56 -24.60 5.15
C TYR A 377 -8.21 -25.03 3.83
N LEU A 378 -7.46 -25.07 2.71
CA LEU A 378 -7.98 -25.51 1.41
C LEU A 378 -8.46 -26.98 1.44
N GLY A 379 -7.87 -27.82 2.29
CA GLY A 379 -8.41 -29.15 2.60
C GLY A 379 -9.81 -29.11 3.23
N ARG A 380 -10.07 -28.19 4.17
CA ARG A 380 -11.42 -27.98 4.73
C ARG A 380 -12.41 -27.42 3.70
N VAL A 381 -11.96 -26.52 2.82
CA VAL A 381 -12.77 -26.03 1.68
C VAL A 381 -13.24 -27.21 0.83
N ARG A 382 -12.30 -28.10 0.45
CA ARG A 382 -12.61 -29.27 -0.38
C ARG A 382 -13.63 -30.18 0.32
N ALA A 383 -13.41 -30.48 1.59
CA ALA A 383 -14.34 -31.30 2.38
C ALA A 383 -15.75 -30.67 2.46
N ARG A 384 -15.85 -29.34 2.59
CA ARG A 384 -17.14 -28.64 2.60
C ARG A 384 -17.83 -28.69 1.24
N ILE A 385 -17.08 -28.54 0.14
CA ILE A 385 -17.60 -28.72 -1.23
C ILE A 385 -18.14 -30.13 -1.40
N ASP A 386 -17.39 -31.15 -0.97
CA ASP A 386 -17.80 -32.55 -1.10
C ASP A 386 -19.08 -32.84 -0.29
N GLN A 387 -19.19 -32.27 0.91
CA GLN A 387 -20.39 -32.35 1.74
C GLN A 387 -21.61 -31.71 1.04
N LEU A 388 -21.49 -30.46 0.58
CA LEU A 388 -22.58 -29.74 -0.08
C LEU A 388 -22.95 -30.36 -1.43
N ALA A 389 -21.98 -30.88 -2.17
CA ALA A 389 -22.22 -31.58 -3.43
C ALA A 389 -22.96 -32.90 -3.20
N ALA A 390 -22.70 -33.61 -2.10
CA ALA A 390 -23.40 -34.86 -1.76
C ALA A 390 -24.88 -34.63 -1.39
N SER A 391 -25.22 -33.46 -0.83
CA SER A 391 -26.59 -33.09 -0.45
C SER A 391 -27.28 -32.15 -1.44
N MET A 392 -26.77 -32.01 -2.67
CA MET A 392 -27.19 -30.98 -3.64
C MET A 392 -28.70 -30.91 -3.90
N GLU A 393 -29.41 -32.04 -3.86
CA GLU A 393 -30.88 -32.09 -4.05
C GLU A 393 -31.68 -31.49 -2.88
N HIS A 394 -31.09 -31.46 -1.68
CA HIS A 394 -31.73 -31.01 -0.44
C HIS A 394 -31.20 -29.66 0.05
N ASN A 395 -30.17 -29.13 -0.58
CA ASN A 395 -29.57 -27.86 -0.21
C ASN A 395 -30.57 -26.72 -0.38
N ASN A 396 -30.55 -25.77 0.55
CA ASN A 396 -31.29 -24.52 0.41
C ASN A 396 -30.55 -23.54 -0.55
N ALA A 397 -31.17 -22.38 -0.82
CA ALA A 397 -30.59 -21.39 -1.73
C ALA A 397 -29.23 -20.84 -1.26
N ASP A 398 -29.03 -20.64 0.05
CA ASP A 398 -27.75 -20.17 0.61
C ASP A 398 -26.65 -21.22 0.43
N GLU A 399 -26.95 -22.50 0.69
CA GLU A 399 -26.04 -23.63 0.53
C GLU A 399 -25.65 -23.86 -0.93
N MET A 400 -26.58 -23.65 -1.87
CA MET A 400 -26.29 -23.71 -3.30
C MET A 400 -25.37 -22.56 -3.75
N VAL A 401 -25.56 -21.35 -3.22
CA VAL A 401 -24.64 -20.23 -3.45
C VAL A 401 -23.27 -20.53 -2.83
N GLU A 402 -23.23 -21.01 -1.58
CA GLU A 402 -22.00 -21.41 -0.88
C GLU A 402 -21.22 -22.42 -1.73
N LEU A 403 -21.87 -23.46 -2.26
CA LEU A 403 -21.23 -24.46 -3.11
C LEU A 403 -20.60 -23.84 -4.36
N GLY A 404 -21.30 -22.92 -5.04
CA GLY A 404 -20.77 -22.19 -6.20
C GLY A 404 -19.56 -21.34 -5.84
N ASP A 405 -19.64 -20.57 -4.76
CA ASP A 405 -18.57 -19.69 -4.31
C ASP A 405 -17.32 -20.47 -3.89
N LEU A 406 -17.48 -21.57 -3.14
CA LEU A 406 -16.38 -22.42 -2.71
C LEU A 406 -15.69 -23.10 -3.90
N ARG A 407 -16.46 -23.60 -4.88
CA ARG A 407 -15.89 -24.17 -6.12
C ARG A 407 -15.06 -23.13 -6.87
N ARG A 408 -15.57 -21.92 -7.03
CA ARG A 408 -14.84 -20.79 -7.67
C ARG A 408 -13.58 -20.39 -6.90
N ARG A 409 -13.61 -20.49 -5.56
CA ARG A 409 -12.44 -20.22 -4.71
C ARG A 409 -11.34 -21.27 -4.87
N LEU A 410 -11.66 -22.52 -5.19
CA LEU A 410 -10.66 -23.56 -5.49
C LEU A 410 -10.20 -23.52 -6.95
N ASP A 411 -11.12 -23.34 -7.90
CA ASP A 411 -10.80 -23.14 -9.32
C ASP A 411 -11.57 -21.92 -9.92
N PRO A 412 -10.92 -20.84 -10.38
CA PRO A 412 -11.64 -19.64 -10.84
C PRO A 412 -12.45 -19.91 -12.10
N ASP A 413 -12.03 -20.93 -12.86
CA ASP A 413 -12.62 -21.35 -14.13
C ASP A 413 -13.64 -22.49 -13.92
N ALA A 414 -13.99 -22.81 -12.66
CA ALA A 414 -15.01 -23.81 -12.36
C ALA A 414 -16.37 -23.43 -12.96
N GLU A 415 -17.02 -24.38 -13.61
CA GLU A 415 -18.41 -24.25 -14.04
C GLU A 415 -19.35 -24.28 -12.82
N VAL A 416 -19.82 -23.10 -12.43
CA VAL A 416 -20.64 -22.89 -11.21
C VAL A 416 -22.02 -22.28 -11.52
N ASN A 417 -22.36 -22.10 -12.80
CA ASN A 417 -23.62 -21.51 -13.24
C ASN A 417 -24.82 -22.26 -12.65
N ASP A 418 -24.78 -23.60 -12.73
CA ASP A 418 -25.84 -24.47 -12.23
C ASP A 418 -26.11 -24.29 -10.74
N CYS A 419 -25.07 -24.01 -9.95
CA CYS A 419 -25.22 -23.76 -8.52
C CYS A 419 -26.10 -22.52 -8.27
N TYR A 420 -25.81 -21.43 -8.96
CA TYR A 420 -26.55 -20.17 -8.80
C TYR A 420 -27.94 -20.24 -9.44
N GLU A 421 -28.08 -20.90 -10.58
CA GLU A 421 -29.40 -21.13 -11.19
C GLU A 421 -30.31 -21.96 -10.28
N GLN A 422 -29.79 -23.02 -9.67
CA GLN A 422 -30.54 -23.84 -8.72
C GLN A 422 -30.93 -23.03 -7.48
N ALA A 423 -30.03 -22.18 -6.95
CA ALA A 423 -30.35 -21.28 -5.85
C ALA A 423 -31.52 -20.33 -6.19
N LEU A 424 -31.56 -19.81 -7.43
CA LEU A 424 -32.63 -18.95 -7.92
C LEU A 424 -33.93 -19.69 -8.22
N ARG A 425 -33.88 -20.99 -8.53
CA ARG A 425 -35.08 -21.84 -8.62
C ARG A 425 -35.70 -22.07 -7.24
N ILE A 426 -34.88 -22.26 -6.21
CA ILE A 426 -35.35 -22.45 -4.81
C ILE A 426 -35.93 -21.15 -4.27
N THR A 427 -35.18 -20.05 -4.39
CA THR A 427 -35.57 -18.73 -3.91
C THR A 427 -35.42 -17.72 -5.06
N PRO A 428 -36.51 -17.44 -5.81
CA PRO A 428 -36.51 -16.39 -6.83
C PRO A 428 -36.15 -15.06 -6.17
N THR A 429 -35.20 -14.31 -6.73
CA THR A 429 -34.60 -13.07 -6.18
C THR A 429 -33.53 -13.23 -5.09
N HIS A 430 -33.02 -14.44 -4.84
CA HIS A 430 -31.90 -14.64 -3.91
C HIS A 430 -30.68 -13.80 -4.30
N ALA A 431 -30.25 -12.87 -3.44
CA ALA A 431 -29.22 -11.88 -3.77
C ALA A 431 -27.86 -12.51 -4.12
N GLY A 432 -27.45 -13.55 -3.38
CA GLY A 432 -26.23 -14.31 -3.66
C GLY A 432 -26.30 -15.06 -4.99
N GLY A 433 -27.46 -15.63 -5.31
CA GLY A 433 -27.69 -16.33 -6.58
C GLY A 433 -27.65 -15.39 -7.77
N LEU A 434 -28.34 -14.23 -7.69
CA LEU A 434 -28.34 -13.20 -8.73
C LEU A 434 -26.94 -12.65 -8.98
N ARG A 435 -26.20 -12.36 -7.91
CA ARG A 435 -24.82 -11.85 -8.01
C ARG A 435 -23.87 -12.88 -8.58
N GLY A 436 -23.93 -14.13 -8.11
CA GLY A 436 -23.10 -15.23 -8.61
C GLY A 436 -23.33 -15.50 -10.09
N LEU A 437 -24.61 -15.54 -10.50
CA LEU A 437 -25.00 -15.72 -11.90
C LEU A 437 -24.60 -14.52 -12.77
N ALA A 438 -24.79 -13.28 -12.32
CA ALA A 438 -24.36 -12.08 -13.04
C ALA A 438 -22.85 -12.12 -13.32
N GLN A 439 -22.04 -12.57 -12.35
CA GLN A 439 -20.59 -12.74 -12.55
C GLN A 439 -20.26 -13.80 -13.59
N CYS A 440 -21.04 -14.88 -13.68
CA CYS A 440 -20.86 -15.91 -14.72
C CYS A 440 -21.23 -15.43 -16.12
N LEU A 441 -22.24 -14.56 -16.24
CA LEU A 441 -22.77 -14.09 -17.53
C LEU A 441 -21.94 -12.94 -18.14
N LYS A 442 -20.95 -12.41 -17.39
CA LYS A 442 -20.13 -11.28 -17.82
C LYS A 442 -19.38 -11.62 -19.11
N GLY A 443 -19.71 -10.91 -20.19
CA GLY A 443 -19.08 -11.07 -21.51
C GLY A 443 -19.64 -12.20 -22.38
N THR A 444 -20.50 -13.07 -21.84
CA THR A 444 -21.13 -14.17 -22.60
C THR A 444 -22.55 -13.85 -23.03
N ASP A 445 -23.36 -13.22 -22.16
CA ASP A 445 -24.78 -12.91 -22.43
C ASP A 445 -25.14 -11.54 -21.81
N PRO A 446 -24.85 -10.42 -22.51
CA PRO A 446 -25.09 -9.08 -22.00
C PRO A 446 -26.55 -8.78 -21.59
N PRO A 447 -27.59 -9.18 -22.35
CA PRO A 447 -28.98 -8.99 -21.95
C PRO A 447 -29.31 -9.68 -20.62
N ARG A 448 -28.99 -10.98 -20.50
CA ARG A 448 -29.29 -11.75 -19.29
C ARG A 448 -28.46 -11.27 -18.10
N HIS A 449 -27.23 -10.79 -18.34
CA HIS A 449 -26.41 -10.14 -17.34
C HIS A 449 -27.10 -8.88 -16.80
N LEU A 450 -27.58 -7.99 -17.67
CA LEU A 450 -28.26 -6.76 -17.27
C LEU A 450 -29.56 -7.05 -16.49
N ASP A 451 -30.33 -8.06 -16.91
CA ASP A 451 -31.55 -8.49 -16.21
C ASP A 451 -31.26 -8.96 -14.77
N CYS A 452 -30.15 -9.69 -14.57
CA CYS A 452 -29.71 -10.09 -13.23
C CYS A 452 -29.32 -8.88 -12.38
N LEU A 453 -28.67 -7.87 -12.98
CA LEU A 453 -28.28 -6.64 -12.28
C LEU A 453 -29.49 -5.78 -11.91
N ASP A 454 -30.50 -5.68 -12.78
CA ASP A 454 -31.76 -5.00 -12.47
C ASP A 454 -32.48 -5.67 -11.30
N GLN A 455 -32.65 -7.00 -11.33
CA GLN A 455 -33.24 -7.74 -10.21
C GLN A 455 -32.44 -7.57 -8.91
N LEU A 456 -31.11 -7.60 -8.99
CA LEU A 456 -30.25 -7.42 -7.83
C LEU A 456 -30.39 -6.01 -7.23
N PHE A 457 -30.54 -4.99 -8.07
CA PHE A 457 -30.75 -3.61 -7.64
C PHE A 457 -32.11 -3.42 -6.93
N ASP A 458 -33.17 -4.01 -7.47
CA ASP A 458 -34.52 -3.89 -6.93
C ASP A 458 -34.71 -4.67 -5.63
N HIS A 459 -34.15 -5.88 -5.55
CA HIS A 459 -34.39 -6.80 -4.44
C HIS A 459 -33.28 -6.83 -3.38
N SER A 460 -32.13 -6.19 -3.61
CA SER A 460 -31.03 -6.20 -2.64
C SER A 460 -30.40 -4.82 -2.43
N VAL A 461 -30.86 -4.11 -1.40
CA VAL A 461 -30.29 -2.81 -1.00
C VAL A 461 -28.77 -2.89 -0.79
N ALA A 462 -28.29 -3.97 -0.17
CA ALA A 462 -26.87 -4.18 0.11
C ALA A 462 -26.00 -4.39 -1.14
N ASN A 463 -26.59 -4.76 -2.28
CA ASN A 463 -25.87 -5.01 -3.53
C ASN A 463 -26.13 -3.94 -4.61
N ARG A 464 -26.92 -2.90 -4.33
CA ARG A 464 -27.24 -1.84 -5.30
C ARG A 464 -26.00 -1.18 -5.90
N TRP A 465 -25.03 -0.83 -5.07
CA TRP A 465 -23.80 -0.20 -5.56
C TRP A 465 -23.04 -1.12 -6.52
N TRP A 466 -22.87 -2.38 -6.14
CA TRP A 466 -22.22 -3.38 -6.99
C TRP A 466 -22.97 -3.59 -8.31
N ALA A 467 -24.30 -3.71 -8.25
CA ALA A 467 -25.14 -3.89 -9.43
C ALA A 467 -25.03 -2.69 -10.39
N CYS A 468 -25.10 -1.47 -9.86
CA CYS A 468 -24.94 -0.25 -10.64
C CYS A 468 -23.56 -0.14 -11.29
N GLN A 469 -22.50 -0.44 -10.55
CA GLN A 469 -21.13 -0.39 -11.08
C GLN A 469 -20.95 -1.41 -12.21
N ALA A 470 -21.43 -2.63 -12.03
CA ALA A 470 -21.39 -3.68 -13.05
C ALA A 470 -22.21 -3.29 -14.30
N ALA A 471 -23.39 -2.70 -14.12
CA ALA A 471 -24.26 -2.29 -15.22
C ALA A 471 -23.69 -1.11 -16.01
N VAL A 472 -23.15 -0.10 -15.33
CA VAL A 472 -22.45 1.03 -15.99
C VAL A 472 -21.24 0.51 -16.77
N SER A 473 -20.42 -0.36 -16.15
CA SER A 473 -19.26 -0.97 -16.82
C SER A 473 -19.66 -1.76 -18.07
N LEU A 474 -20.79 -2.48 -18.04
CA LEU A 474 -21.33 -3.21 -19.18
C LEU A 474 -21.79 -2.27 -20.30
N LEU A 475 -22.51 -1.19 -19.95
CA LEU A 475 -23.12 -0.26 -20.91
C LEU A 475 -22.15 0.78 -21.48
N GLU A 476 -21.00 0.99 -20.83
CA GLU A 476 -19.91 1.83 -21.33
C GLU A 476 -19.05 1.14 -22.39
N GLN A 477 -19.14 -0.19 -22.50
CA GLN A 477 -18.51 -0.92 -23.60
C GLN A 477 -19.22 -0.57 -24.91
N PRO A 478 -18.50 -0.15 -25.97
CA PRO A 478 -19.10 0.10 -27.27
C PRO A 478 -19.82 -1.17 -27.74
N ALA A 479 -21.08 -1.05 -28.16
CA ALA A 479 -21.75 -2.16 -28.81
C ALA A 479 -21.01 -2.54 -30.10
N THR A 480 -21.24 -3.74 -30.62
CA THR A 480 -20.60 -4.26 -31.85
C THR A 480 -20.81 -3.36 -33.08
N ASP A 481 -21.81 -2.48 -33.05
CA ASP A 481 -22.13 -1.48 -34.07
C ASP A 481 -21.54 -0.08 -33.79
N GLY A 482 -20.75 0.06 -32.71
CA GLY A 482 -20.15 1.32 -32.27
C GLY A 482 -21.11 2.29 -31.57
N THR A 483 -22.36 1.91 -31.34
CA THR A 483 -23.34 2.75 -30.65
C THR A 483 -23.32 2.53 -29.14
N LEU A 484 -23.52 3.61 -28.38
CA LEU A 484 -23.68 3.55 -26.93
C LEU A 484 -25.18 3.52 -26.61
N HIS A 485 -25.59 2.65 -25.67
CA HIS A 485 -26.97 2.59 -25.17
C HIS A 485 -27.26 3.78 -24.23
N GLU A 486 -27.38 4.97 -24.80
CA GLU A 486 -27.40 6.25 -24.08
C GLU A 486 -28.54 6.39 -23.04
N PRO A 487 -29.78 5.92 -23.29
CA PRO A 487 -30.86 5.98 -22.30
C PRO A 487 -30.61 5.06 -21.09
N GLY A 488 -30.20 3.82 -21.32
CA GLY A 488 -29.90 2.85 -20.27
C GLY A 488 -28.69 3.27 -19.44
N LEU A 489 -27.64 3.75 -20.10
CA LEU A 489 -26.45 4.26 -19.42
C LEU A 489 -26.77 5.47 -18.53
N ARG A 490 -27.63 6.38 -19.00
CA ARG A 490 -28.07 7.54 -18.19
C ARG A 490 -28.83 7.11 -16.94
N LEU A 491 -29.73 6.13 -17.06
CA LEU A 491 -30.47 5.56 -15.92
C LEU A 491 -29.51 4.96 -14.90
N TRP A 492 -28.61 4.08 -15.34
CA TRP A 492 -27.68 3.39 -14.45
C TRP A 492 -26.64 4.31 -13.82
N ARG A 493 -26.21 5.38 -14.51
CA ARG A 493 -25.38 6.44 -13.90
C ARG A 493 -26.11 7.21 -12.81
N ALA A 494 -27.40 7.52 -13.00
CA ALA A 494 -28.21 8.16 -11.97
C ALA A 494 -28.38 7.25 -10.74
N ARG A 495 -28.64 5.95 -10.96
CA ARG A 495 -28.70 4.94 -9.89
C ARG A 495 -27.36 4.76 -9.18
N LEU A 496 -26.25 4.75 -9.93
CA LEU A 496 -24.89 4.65 -9.38
C LEU A 496 -24.60 5.82 -8.45
N LYS A 497 -24.89 7.06 -8.88
CA LYS A 497 -24.69 8.25 -8.05
C LYS A 497 -25.43 8.17 -6.71
N GLN A 498 -26.70 7.74 -6.73
CA GLN A 498 -27.47 7.56 -5.50
C GLN A 498 -26.88 6.45 -4.60
N ALA A 499 -26.44 5.34 -5.20
CA ALA A 499 -25.80 4.26 -4.46
C ALA A 499 -24.45 4.69 -3.86
N GLU A 500 -23.65 5.48 -4.57
CA GLU A 500 -22.39 6.07 -4.08
C GLU A 500 -22.62 7.01 -2.89
N GLU A 501 -23.68 7.84 -2.93
CA GLU A 501 -24.05 8.70 -1.80
C GLU A 501 -24.44 7.88 -0.55
N ALA A 502 -25.16 6.77 -0.73
CA ALA A 502 -25.50 5.84 0.35
C ALA A 502 -24.27 5.10 0.92
N GLU A 503 -23.39 4.60 0.05
CA GLU A 503 -22.10 4.03 0.46
C GLU A 503 -21.24 5.05 1.20
N GLY A 504 -21.22 6.31 0.75
CA GLY A 504 -20.50 7.40 1.42
C GLY A 504 -21.00 7.65 2.84
N ARG A 505 -22.32 7.63 3.07
CA ARG A 505 -22.92 7.73 4.41
C ARG A 505 -22.57 6.52 5.29
N ALA A 506 -22.69 5.32 4.75
CA ALA A 506 -22.35 4.08 5.44
C ALA A 506 -20.87 4.02 5.83
N TRP A 507 -19.98 4.43 4.93
CA TRP A 507 -18.54 4.49 5.18
C TRP A 507 -18.18 5.56 6.21
N ALA A 508 -18.84 6.72 6.17
CA ALA A 508 -18.68 7.77 7.18
C ALA A 508 -19.10 7.26 8.57
N GLU A 509 -20.22 6.54 8.69
CA GLU A 509 -20.63 5.91 9.94
C GLU A 509 -19.61 4.85 10.43
N LEU A 510 -19.04 4.08 9.50
CA LEU A 510 -18.04 3.06 9.82
C LEU A 510 -16.74 3.68 10.37
N THR A 511 -16.24 4.75 9.73
CA THR A 511 -14.97 5.43 10.05
C THR A 511 -15.04 6.44 11.19
N GLN A 512 -16.23 6.99 11.50
CA GLN A 512 -16.36 7.97 12.57
C GLN A 512 -16.46 7.33 13.96
N THR A 513 -15.87 8.02 14.95
CA THR A 513 -16.01 7.69 16.36
C THR A 513 -17.41 8.02 16.87
N PRO A 514 -17.97 7.23 17.81
CA PRO A 514 -17.33 6.14 18.56
C PRO A 514 -17.32 4.79 17.83
N PHE A 515 -16.17 4.10 17.82
CA PHE A 515 -16.00 2.81 17.13
C PHE A 515 -16.78 1.66 17.78
N PHE A 516 -16.93 1.68 19.10
CA PHE A 516 -17.57 0.61 19.87
C PHE A 516 -19.09 0.76 19.98
N GLN A 517 -19.70 1.69 19.26
CA GLN A 517 -21.15 1.84 19.22
C GLN A 517 -21.75 0.91 18.17
N SER A 518 -22.90 0.30 18.50
CA SER A 518 -23.64 -0.61 17.61
C SER A 518 -22.80 -1.79 17.11
N ILE A 519 -21.87 -2.29 17.95
CA ILE A 519 -21.08 -3.48 17.65
C ILE A 519 -21.69 -4.73 18.29
N THR A 520 -21.54 -5.86 17.61
CA THR A 520 -21.87 -7.20 18.08
C THR A 520 -20.71 -8.16 17.82
N ARG A 521 -20.78 -9.37 18.38
CA ARG A 521 -19.80 -10.43 18.04
C ARG A 521 -19.81 -10.67 16.54
N HIS A 522 -18.65 -11.01 15.96
CA HIS A 522 -18.61 -11.42 14.56
C HIS A 522 -19.56 -12.60 14.33
N ASP A 523 -20.10 -12.66 13.12
CA ASP A 523 -21.03 -13.70 12.67
C ASP A 523 -20.35 -14.65 11.67
N LEU A 524 -19.01 -14.68 11.66
CA LEU A 524 -18.26 -15.62 10.83
C LEU A 524 -18.60 -17.06 11.21
N ASN A 525 -18.91 -17.88 10.21
CA ASN A 525 -19.01 -19.33 10.41
C ASN A 525 -17.60 -19.94 10.62
N ASP A 526 -17.53 -21.21 11.03
CA ASP A 526 -16.25 -21.89 11.35
C ASP A 526 -15.24 -21.84 10.19
N PHE A 527 -15.77 -21.86 8.96
CA PHE A 527 -14.98 -21.81 7.76
C PHE A 527 -14.39 -20.42 7.51
N GLU A 528 -15.23 -19.37 7.51
CA GLU A 528 -14.85 -17.96 7.38
C GLU A 528 -13.89 -17.52 8.50
N ALA A 529 -14.12 -18.00 9.73
CA ALA A 529 -13.23 -17.74 10.86
C ALA A 529 -11.85 -18.36 10.65
N GLY A 530 -11.80 -19.58 10.08
CA GLY A 530 -10.55 -20.25 9.72
C GLY A 530 -9.78 -19.53 8.62
N GLU A 531 -10.46 -18.90 7.66
CA GLU A 531 -9.84 -18.02 6.65
C GLU A 531 -9.19 -16.82 7.29
N PHE A 532 -9.98 -16.08 8.05
CA PHE A 532 -9.52 -14.89 8.74
C PHE A 532 -8.29 -15.18 9.61
N GLN A 533 -8.30 -16.28 10.36
CA GLN A 533 -7.15 -16.69 11.18
C GLN A 533 -5.91 -17.01 10.34
N SER A 534 -6.08 -17.67 9.19
CA SER A 534 -4.99 -17.97 8.27
C SER A 534 -4.40 -16.68 7.68
N ASP A 535 -5.24 -15.72 7.29
CA ASP A 535 -4.83 -14.42 6.78
C ASP A 535 -4.04 -13.62 7.82
N MET A 536 -4.52 -13.60 9.07
CA MET A 536 -3.81 -12.97 10.19
C MET A 536 -2.48 -13.66 10.49
N ALA A 537 -2.41 -14.99 10.38
CA ALA A 537 -1.18 -15.72 10.59
C ALA A 537 -0.11 -15.37 9.54
N ARG A 538 -0.51 -15.21 8.27
CA ARG A 538 0.35 -14.75 7.16
C ARG A 538 0.87 -13.32 7.38
N CYS A 539 0.08 -12.47 8.03
CA CYS A 539 0.48 -11.11 8.36
C CYS A 539 1.43 -11.09 9.57
N LYS A 540 2.73 -11.33 9.34
CA LYS A 540 3.77 -11.46 10.39
C LYS A 540 3.71 -10.40 11.52
N PRO A 541 3.47 -9.10 11.25
CA PRO A 541 3.45 -8.10 12.31
C PRO A 541 2.24 -8.15 13.26
N VAL A 542 1.15 -8.84 12.90
CA VAL A 542 -0.06 -8.92 13.72
C VAL A 542 0.17 -9.84 14.92
N ALA A 543 0.13 -9.29 16.13
CA ALA A 543 0.24 -10.06 17.37
C ALA A 543 -1.13 -10.57 17.84
N ARG A 544 -2.15 -9.72 17.83
CA ARG A 544 -3.54 -10.05 18.16
C ARG A 544 -4.50 -9.35 17.22
N ALA A 545 -5.65 -9.97 16.96
CA ALA A 545 -6.69 -9.40 16.12
C ALA A 545 -8.09 -9.64 16.72
N TRP A 546 -8.89 -8.58 16.82
CA TRP A 546 -10.28 -8.61 17.28
C TRP A 546 -11.20 -8.23 16.13
N LEU A 547 -12.10 -9.12 15.76
CA LEU A 547 -13.09 -8.87 14.72
C LEU A 547 -14.46 -8.72 15.36
N VAL A 548 -15.12 -7.59 15.08
CA VAL A 548 -16.49 -7.33 15.53
C VAL A 548 -17.36 -6.96 14.33
N ARG A 549 -18.66 -7.27 14.42
CA ARG A 549 -19.64 -6.80 13.43
C ARG A 549 -20.15 -5.44 13.87
N LYS A 550 -20.25 -4.49 12.95
CA LYS A 550 -20.85 -3.16 13.19
C LYS A 550 -22.14 -3.05 12.40
N THR A 551 -23.25 -2.79 13.09
CA THR A 551 -24.55 -2.60 12.47
C THR A 551 -24.69 -1.15 12.04
N LEU A 552 -24.72 -0.92 10.72
CA LEU A 552 -24.87 0.41 10.13
C LEU A 552 -26.36 0.78 10.02
N ARG A 553 -26.67 2.08 10.05
CA ARG A 553 -28.04 2.58 9.89
C ARG A 553 -28.52 2.46 8.45
N GLU A 554 -27.68 2.86 7.50
CA GLU A 554 -28.01 2.84 6.06
C GLU A 554 -28.17 1.40 5.54
N PHE A 555 -27.36 0.47 6.06
CA PHE A 555 -27.32 -0.94 5.63
C PHE A 555 -27.34 -1.91 6.81
N SER A 556 -28.43 -1.92 7.58
CA SER A 556 -28.56 -2.74 8.81
C SER A 556 -28.40 -4.25 8.57
N CYS A 557 -28.83 -4.74 7.41
CA CYS A 557 -28.73 -6.14 7.03
C CYS A 557 -27.36 -6.53 6.43
N ARG A 558 -26.51 -5.55 6.07
CA ARG A 558 -25.19 -5.83 5.48
C ARG A 558 -24.22 -6.27 6.56
N ARG A 559 -23.41 -7.29 6.27
CA ARG A 559 -22.28 -7.67 7.11
C ARG A 559 -21.22 -6.59 6.96
N CYS A 560 -20.87 -5.89 8.03
CA CYS A 560 -19.81 -4.88 8.06
C CYS A 560 -18.95 -5.12 9.30
N TYR A 561 -17.64 -5.06 9.14
CA TYR A 561 -16.70 -5.44 10.19
C TYR A 561 -15.82 -4.28 10.62
N LEU A 562 -15.51 -4.25 11.91
CA LEU A 562 -14.35 -3.54 12.45
C LEU A 562 -13.32 -4.58 12.87
N LEU A 563 -12.11 -4.44 12.33
CA LEU A 563 -10.97 -5.27 12.70
C LEU A 563 -9.99 -4.41 13.49
N PHE A 564 -9.78 -4.74 14.75
CA PHE A 564 -8.72 -4.14 15.56
C PHE A 564 -7.50 -5.05 15.55
N VAL A 565 -6.34 -4.52 15.20
CA VAL A 565 -5.06 -5.27 15.20
C VAL A 565 -4.06 -4.67 16.17
N GLU A 566 -3.36 -5.53 16.89
CA GLU A 566 -2.19 -5.14 17.68
C GLU A 566 -0.91 -5.37 16.87
N LEU A 567 -0.16 -4.30 16.66
CA LEU A 567 1.03 -4.24 15.81
C LEU A 567 2.24 -3.72 16.62
N PRO A 568 2.81 -4.56 17.51
CA PRO A 568 3.92 -4.14 18.36
C PRO A 568 5.17 -3.84 17.52
N GLY A 569 5.89 -2.78 17.86
CA GLY A 569 7.17 -2.44 17.22
C GLY A 569 7.10 -1.80 15.83
N MET A 570 5.90 -1.56 15.27
CA MET A 570 5.73 -0.83 14.00
C MET A 570 5.53 0.68 14.23
N GLU A 571 6.04 1.50 13.30
CA GLU A 571 5.76 2.95 13.24
C GLU A 571 4.31 3.20 12.73
N ASP A 572 3.70 4.34 13.10
CA ASP A 572 2.28 4.62 12.79
C ASP A 572 1.97 4.66 11.28
N ASP A 573 2.90 5.15 10.44
CA ASP A 573 2.72 5.20 8.99
C ASP A 573 2.70 3.78 8.39
N ASP A 574 3.62 2.91 8.81
CA ASP A 574 3.65 1.50 8.40
C ASP A 574 2.39 0.75 8.88
N ARG A 575 1.91 1.07 10.09
CA ARG A 575 0.64 0.51 10.60
C ARG A 575 -0.53 0.94 9.73
N HIS A 576 -0.59 2.22 9.33
CA HIS A 576 -1.64 2.72 8.46
C HIS A 576 -1.63 1.99 7.12
N HIS A 577 -0.48 1.91 6.46
CA HIS A 577 -0.32 1.19 5.20
C HIS A 577 -0.70 -0.29 5.32
N LEU A 578 -0.26 -0.96 6.39
CA LEU A 578 -0.63 -2.36 6.64
C LEU A 578 -2.14 -2.50 6.84
N CYS A 579 -2.78 -1.64 7.62
CA CYS A 579 -4.22 -1.66 7.84
C CYS A 579 -4.99 -1.45 6.53
N ARG A 580 -4.61 -0.46 5.70
CA ARG A 580 -5.23 -0.25 4.38
C ARG A 580 -4.99 -1.43 3.43
N SER A 581 -3.81 -2.08 3.52
CA SER A 581 -3.53 -3.30 2.77
C SER A 581 -4.44 -4.45 3.21
N LEU A 582 -4.62 -4.64 4.52
CA LEU A 582 -5.51 -5.68 5.05
C LEU A 582 -6.97 -5.47 4.61
N GLU A 583 -7.47 -4.23 4.58
CA GLU A 583 -8.82 -3.94 4.05
C GLU A 583 -9.04 -4.39 2.61
N ARG A 584 -7.97 -4.37 1.80
CA ARG A 584 -8.01 -4.74 0.38
C ARG A 584 -7.77 -6.23 0.14
N THR A 585 -7.14 -6.91 1.09
CA THR A 585 -6.61 -8.27 0.91
C THR A 585 -7.32 -9.32 1.74
N LEU A 586 -8.00 -8.92 2.83
CA LEU A 586 -8.77 -9.84 3.65
C LEU A 586 -10.02 -10.31 2.91
N ASP A 587 -10.19 -11.63 2.84
CA ASP A 587 -11.37 -12.25 2.27
C ASP A 587 -12.45 -12.39 3.35
N LEU A 588 -13.14 -11.28 3.63
CA LEU A 588 -14.29 -11.25 4.54
C LEU A 588 -15.59 -11.11 3.74
N PRO A 589 -16.70 -11.67 4.23
CA PRO A 589 -18.01 -11.66 3.55
C PRO A 589 -18.68 -10.27 3.51
N GLY A 590 -18.00 -9.23 4.00
CA GLY A 590 -18.45 -7.86 4.03
C GLY A 590 -17.30 -6.89 4.18
N PRO A 591 -17.51 -5.58 3.91
CA PRO A 591 -16.47 -4.57 4.06
C PRO A 591 -15.93 -4.54 5.49
N VAL A 592 -14.63 -4.34 5.61
CA VAL A 592 -13.92 -4.24 6.88
C VAL A 592 -13.22 -2.88 6.96
N LEU A 593 -13.31 -2.25 8.13
CA LEU A 593 -12.40 -1.16 8.50
C LEU A 593 -11.36 -1.72 9.46
N VAL A 594 -10.09 -1.63 9.09
CA VAL A 594 -8.97 -2.10 9.91
C VAL A 594 -8.35 -0.93 10.65
N LEU A 595 -8.31 -1.06 11.97
CA LEU A 595 -7.79 -0.09 12.92
C LEU A 595 -6.68 -0.75 13.75
N TRP A 596 -5.62 -0.01 14.08
CA TRP A 596 -4.59 -0.53 14.97
C TRP A 596 -4.83 -0.06 16.42
N ALA A 597 -4.40 -0.88 17.37
CA ALA A 597 -4.38 -0.51 18.78
C ALA A 597 -3.36 0.63 18.98
N GLY A 598 -3.86 1.83 19.25
CA GLY A 598 -3.07 3.07 19.32
C GLY A 598 -3.66 4.05 20.30
N GLN A 599 -3.80 5.33 19.93
CA GLN A 599 -4.49 6.34 20.76
C GLN A 599 -6.01 6.29 20.60
N SER A 600 -6.51 5.95 19.41
CA SER A 600 -7.94 5.85 19.13
C SER A 600 -8.20 4.75 18.10
N PRO A 601 -8.65 3.56 18.51
CA PRO A 601 -8.95 3.15 19.89
C PRO A 601 -7.71 2.69 20.67
N ALA A 602 -7.72 2.92 21.99
CA ALA A 602 -6.70 2.42 22.91
C ALA A 602 -6.79 0.89 23.06
N LEU A 603 -5.64 0.23 23.28
CA LEU A 603 -5.59 -1.22 23.47
C LEU A 603 -6.49 -1.68 24.62
N ALA A 604 -6.51 -0.95 25.72
CA ALA A 604 -7.37 -1.24 26.86
C ALA A 604 -8.87 -1.14 26.50
N ASP A 605 -9.26 -0.16 25.69
CA ASP A 605 -10.65 -0.04 25.21
C ASP A 605 -11.03 -1.23 24.32
N ILE A 606 -10.13 -1.64 23.42
CA ILE A 606 -10.36 -2.81 22.55
C ILE A 606 -10.55 -4.07 23.41
N GLN A 607 -9.65 -4.32 24.36
CA GLN A 607 -9.73 -5.50 25.23
C GLN A 607 -11.02 -5.53 26.07
N ASN A 608 -11.49 -4.36 26.51
CA ASN A 608 -12.69 -4.27 27.34
C ASN A 608 -13.99 -4.32 26.53
N LYS A 609 -13.99 -3.85 25.27
CA LYS A 609 -15.21 -3.60 24.48
C LYS A 609 -15.35 -4.45 23.21
N ALA A 610 -14.26 -4.98 22.63
CA ALA A 610 -14.26 -5.68 21.34
C ALA A 610 -14.39 -7.21 21.44
N PHE A 611 -14.94 -7.74 22.55
CA PHE A 611 -15.03 -9.18 22.82
C PHE A 611 -13.64 -9.87 22.80
N ASN A 612 -13.61 -11.20 22.62
CA ASN A 612 -12.37 -11.98 22.60
C ASN A 612 -11.62 -11.82 21.26
N PRO A 613 -10.27 -11.85 21.28
CA PRO A 613 -9.50 -11.85 20.04
C PRO A 613 -9.79 -13.12 19.24
N LEU A 614 -10.05 -12.95 17.94
CA LEU A 614 -10.27 -14.06 17.01
C LEU A 614 -8.95 -14.67 16.54
N PHE A 615 -7.86 -13.90 16.60
CA PHE A 615 -6.51 -14.37 16.35
C PHE A 615 -5.55 -13.90 17.45
N VAL A 616 -4.70 -14.82 17.92
CA VAL A 616 -3.59 -14.55 18.83
C VAL A 616 -2.38 -15.29 18.28
N ARG A 617 -1.30 -14.56 18.01
CA ARG A 617 -0.05 -15.18 17.56
C ARG A 617 0.53 -16.01 18.72
N PRO A 618 0.83 -17.29 18.51
CA PRO A 618 1.51 -18.09 19.52
C PRO A 618 2.86 -17.44 19.84
N LEU A 619 3.18 -17.33 21.12
CA LEU A 619 4.51 -16.90 21.57
C LEU A 619 5.48 -18.01 21.18
N ASN A 620 6.45 -17.67 20.32
CA ASN A 620 7.57 -18.55 20.02
C ASN A 620 8.58 -18.56 21.16
#